data_AF-A0A352WRW7-F1
#
_entry.id   AF-A0A352WRW7-F1
#
_cell.length_a   1.000
_cell.length_b   1.000
_cell.length_c   1.000
_cell.angle_alpha   90.00
_cell.angle_beta   90.00
_cell.angle_gamma   90.00
#
_symmetry.space_group_name_H-M   'P 1'
#
loop_
_entity.id
_entity.type
_entity.pdbx_description
1 polymer ?
#
loop_
_entity_poly.entity_id
_entity_poly.type
_entity_poly.pdbx_seq_one_letter_code
_entity_poly.pdbx_strand_id
1 'polypeptide(L)'
;MAQKATASERPTRKTAMKPMSMNRLIAFFAATLLLSATTFAQEIAISNTTLETCQGFLVDTGLSAGDYSPNEDITMTVCPEAPETIITLYWALANLGPGDILQIFDGPDDTAPLLGTYIEYEAQGLELFASEDNPTGCLTLHFTSDGAGEGSFVAEMSCGYPCERPFAIVESGEPVPHLACPGEEITFDASNSTVADNFEIVSWEWDFGDDNTSSTGPIVSHSFDTPGAYNVQLSIADNNITDDDPDGCSNNNLIDHLVLISTEPDWTGTSLDATICSGQLFDLEGVVNGVTYDSEPSGDFGGGLFIPDDQSQCFNAELTFTAFSPGAVVENANSDIVDFFINFEHSYMGDLTITFICPNGQSMAVHQQGGGGTNLGIPDQADGTGPGTGWDYYWSPLATNGTWADNGGGTLASGTYESAQPFTLLEGCPLNGTWEVEVCDAWAIDDGYIFEWNINFDPELYPEPVVFTPVFGMDCDSTSWDGPNIYDESEDCNDVTIVAVDSGTYTYSATNNFGCTYTTEVEVNVVDGPEVSVAEPAGFCGSAVELFGDVLNEQPGFNYNYSWEPADLVSGSGANVTVDGLTQDTVVTLTVSVTGG
;
A
#
# COMPACT_ATOMS: atom_id res chain seq x y z
N MET A 1 34.91 -27.97 42.01
CA MET A 1 34.92 -27.34 43.36
C MET A 1 33.72 -26.42 43.43
N ALA A 2 32.76 -26.76 44.28
CA ALA A 2 31.52 -26.01 44.44
C ALA A 2 31.74 -24.78 45.33
N GLN A 3 31.09 -23.65 45.00
CA GLN A 3 30.72 -22.69 46.03
C GLN A 3 29.41 -21.97 45.69
N LYS A 4 28.42 -22.25 46.54
CA LYS A 4 27.12 -21.59 46.69
C LYS A 4 27.31 -20.10 47.01
N ALA A 5 26.44 -19.26 46.48
CA ALA A 5 26.12 -17.95 47.05
C ALA A 5 24.61 -17.89 47.34
N THR A 6 24.32 -17.42 48.55
CA THR A 6 23.07 -17.50 49.31
C THR A 6 22.14 -16.32 49.08
N ALA A 7 20.84 -16.59 49.13
CA ALA A 7 19.74 -15.62 49.18
C ALA A 7 19.74 -14.77 50.45
N SER A 8 19.23 -13.54 50.36
CA SER A 8 19.00 -12.61 51.46
C SER A 8 17.52 -12.21 51.50
N GLU A 9 16.89 -12.44 52.65
CA GLU A 9 15.49 -12.20 52.99
C GLU A 9 15.20 -10.70 53.25
N ARG A 10 13.97 -10.24 52.92
CA ARG A 10 13.36 -9.03 53.50
C ARG A 10 12.11 -9.41 54.30
N PRO A 11 11.89 -8.84 55.51
CA PRO A 11 10.78 -9.23 56.37
C PRO A 11 9.49 -8.42 56.11
N THR A 12 8.37 -9.12 56.14
CA THR A 12 7.00 -8.59 56.17
C THR A 12 6.63 -7.98 57.53
N ARG A 13 5.99 -6.80 57.55
CA ARG A 13 5.38 -6.22 58.75
C ARG A 13 3.86 -6.19 58.61
N LYS A 14 3.18 -7.08 59.34
CA LYS A 14 1.74 -7.05 59.62
C LYS A 14 1.46 -6.00 60.69
N THR A 15 0.42 -5.19 60.52
CA THR A 15 -0.25 -4.51 61.63
C THR A 15 -1.75 -4.66 61.48
N ALA A 16 -2.36 -5.36 62.43
CA ALA A 16 -3.79 -5.61 62.54
C ALA A 16 -4.47 -4.48 63.32
N MET A 17 -5.72 -4.16 62.99
CA MET A 17 -6.53 -3.22 63.78
C MET A 17 -8.00 -3.69 63.87
N LYS A 18 -8.48 -3.85 65.11
CA LYS A 18 -9.88 -3.96 65.57
C LYS A 18 -9.87 -3.79 67.10
N PRO A 19 -10.98 -3.48 67.81
CA PRO A 19 -12.21 -2.72 67.46
C PRO A 19 -12.72 -1.78 68.61
N MET A 20 -13.97 -1.28 68.50
CA MET A 20 -14.89 -0.67 69.52
C MET A 20 -14.79 0.86 69.78
N SER A 21 -15.86 1.63 70.02
CA SER A 21 -17.33 1.39 70.05
C SER A 21 -18.11 2.72 70.06
N MET A 22 -19.21 2.76 69.30
CA MET A 22 -20.58 3.23 69.62
C MET A 22 -20.81 4.32 70.72
N ASN A 23 -21.39 5.44 70.26
CA ASN A 23 -22.70 6.02 70.65
C ASN A 23 -22.78 7.38 71.39
N ARG A 24 -23.64 8.26 70.81
CA ARG A 24 -24.45 9.39 71.35
C ARG A 24 -23.86 10.81 71.31
N LEU A 25 -24.55 11.90 70.93
CA LEU A 25 -25.87 12.21 70.34
C LEU A 25 -25.96 13.77 70.15
N ILE A 26 -26.74 14.25 69.16
CA ILE A 26 -27.38 15.60 69.04
C ILE A 26 -26.45 16.72 68.50
N ALA A 27 -26.64 17.28 67.29
CA ALA A 27 -27.74 18.17 66.94
C ALA A 27 -27.94 18.42 65.42
N PHE A 28 -29.21 18.44 65.03
CA PHE A 28 -29.86 19.16 63.91
C PHE A 28 -29.65 18.74 62.43
N PHE A 29 -30.65 17.99 61.97
CA PHE A 29 -31.16 17.86 60.61
C PHE A 29 -31.55 19.22 59.99
N ALA A 30 -31.09 19.49 58.76
CA ALA A 30 -31.83 20.26 57.76
C ALA A 30 -31.47 19.69 56.38
N ALA A 31 -32.49 19.39 55.60
CA ALA A 31 -32.42 18.63 54.35
C ALA A 31 -31.71 19.39 53.23
N THR A 32 -30.92 18.68 52.44
CA THR A 32 -30.66 18.99 51.02
C THR A 32 -30.52 17.67 50.27
N LEU A 33 -31.63 17.27 49.67
CA LEU A 33 -31.68 16.25 48.63
C LEU A 33 -31.03 16.90 47.40
N LEU A 34 -29.78 16.57 47.10
CA LEU A 34 -29.16 16.93 45.82
C LEU A 34 -29.76 16.01 44.76
N LEU A 35 -30.80 16.53 44.11
CA LEU A 35 -31.33 16.04 42.85
C LEU A 35 -30.22 16.28 41.82
N SER A 36 -29.61 15.22 41.30
CA SER A 36 -28.86 15.29 40.04
C SER A 36 -29.89 15.55 38.93
N ALA A 37 -30.09 16.82 38.59
CA ALA A 37 -30.79 17.20 37.37
C ALA A 37 -29.88 16.83 36.21
N THR A 38 -30.24 15.79 35.46
CA THR A 38 -29.80 15.62 34.09
C THR A 38 -30.36 16.81 33.31
N THR A 39 -29.50 17.75 32.92
CA THR A 39 -29.85 18.75 31.92
C THR A 39 -29.99 18.01 30.60
N PHE A 40 -31.22 17.75 30.16
CA PHE A 40 -31.47 17.41 28.77
C PHE A 40 -31.15 18.67 27.95
N ALA A 41 -30.42 18.52 26.83
CA ALA A 41 -30.34 19.60 25.85
C ALA A 41 -31.76 20.05 25.50
N GLN A 42 -31.99 21.37 25.44
CA GLN A 42 -33.33 21.91 25.25
C GLN A 42 -33.69 21.85 23.76
N GLU A 43 -34.77 21.14 23.42
CA GLU A 43 -35.41 21.23 22.10
C GLU A 43 -36.14 22.57 21.96
N ILE A 44 -35.95 23.23 20.83
CA ILE A 44 -36.52 24.53 20.51
C ILE A 44 -37.23 24.40 19.16
N ALA A 45 -38.56 24.43 19.16
CA ALA A 45 -39.34 24.41 17.92
C ALA A 45 -39.09 25.67 17.09
N ILE A 46 -39.02 25.53 15.77
CA ILE A 46 -39.01 26.67 14.86
C ILE A 46 -40.27 27.52 15.06
N SER A 47 -40.10 28.84 14.92
CA SER A 47 -41.19 29.80 15.08
C SER A 47 -40.86 31.12 14.39
N ASN A 48 -41.84 32.01 14.27
CA ASN A 48 -41.66 33.33 13.66
C ASN A 48 -40.96 34.34 14.59
N THR A 49 -39.78 33.99 15.11
CA THR A 49 -39.03 34.78 16.09
C THR A 49 -37.53 34.78 15.83
N THR A 50 -36.80 35.64 16.54
CA THR A 50 -35.34 35.61 16.63
C THR A 50 -34.93 34.95 17.94
N LEU A 51 -33.98 34.03 17.85
CA LEU A 51 -33.39 33.32 18.97
C LEU A 51 -31.91 33.70 19.09
N GLU A 52 -31.48 34.11 20.27
CA GLU A 52 -30.07 34.36 20.59
C GLU A 52 -29.61 33.25 21.54
N THR A 53 -29.01 32.19 21.01
CA THR A 53 -28.44 31.10 21.80
C THR A 53 -27.44 30.28 20.98
N CYS A 54 -26.52 29.63 21.67
CA CYS A 54 -25.48 28.78 21.08
C CYS A 54 -25.61 27.30 21.46
N GLN A 55 -26.72 26.91 22.08
CA GLN A 55 -26.89 25.54 22.58
C GLN A 55 -28.34 25.07 22.38
N GLY A 56 -28.48 23.76 22.13
CA GLY A 56 -29.76 23.07 22.04
C GLY A 56 -30.04 22.56 20.63
N PHE A 57 -31.22 21.96 20.48
CA PHE A 57 -31.66 21.40 19.20
C PHE A 57 -32.80 22.25 18.65
N LEU A 58 -32.58 22.88 17.49
CA LEU A 58 -33.63 23.48 16.71
C LEU A 58 -34.42 22.37 16.01
N VAL A 59 -35.69 22.23 16.35
CA VAL A 59 -36.56 21.16 15.84
C VAL A 59 -37.74 21.75 15.08
N ASP A 60 -38.38 20.93 14.27
CA ASP A 60 -39.62 21.31 13.61
C ASP A 60 -40.81 21.51 14.59
N THR A 61 -41.98 21.89 14.09
CA THR A 61 -43.15 22.19 14.94
C THR A 61 -43.78 20.96 15.62
N GLY A 62 -43.46 19.76 15.15
CA GLY A 62 -43.80 18.46 15.72
C GLY A 62 -42.90 18.00 16.87
N LEU A 63 -41.78 18.71 17.09
CA LEU A 63 -40.72 18.36 18.06
C LEU A 63 -40.10 16.98 17.76
N SER A 64 -39.26 16.45 18.66
CA SER A 64 -38.64 15.12 18.48
C SER A 64 -39.61 13.93 18.46
N ALA A 65 -40.91 14.16 18.65
CA ALA A 65 -41.92 13.13 18.88
C ALA A 65 -43.01 13.04 17.79
N GLY A 66 -42.97 13.88 16.75
CA GLY A 66 -43.96 13.87 15.68
C GLY A 66 -43.57 14.70 14.48
N ASP A 67 -44.33 14.54 13.40
CA ASP A 67 -44.12 15.30 12.16
C ASP A 67 -44.53 16.76 12.32
N TYR A 68 -43.95 17.66 11.52
CA TYR A 68 -44.38 19.05 11.45
C TYR A 68 -45.79 19.22 10.87
N SER A 69 -46.44 20.35 11.14
CA SER A 69 -47.82 20.56 10.68
C SER A 69 -47.89 20.87 9.17
N PRO A 70 -49.02 20.58 8.51
CA PRO A 70 -49.24 20.99 7.11
C PRO A 70 -49.54 22.49 6.99
N ASN A 71 -49.20 23.08 5.84
CA ASN A 71 -49.40 24.48 5.46
C ASN A 71 -48.69 25.50 6.37
N GLU A 72 -47.50 25.14 6.82
CA GLU A 72 -46.64 26.04 7.59
C GLU A 72 -45.86 26.98 6.68
N ASP A 73 -45.62 28.19 7.19
CA ASP A 73 -44.82 29.24 6.57
C ASP A 73 -44.17 30.00 7.72
N ILE A 74 -42.93 29.62 8.04
CA ILE A 74 -42.23 30.00 9.27
C ILE A 74 -40.86 30.57 8.92
N THR A 75 -40.61 31.80 9.33
CA THR A 75 -39.30 32.44 9.23
C THR A 75 -38.70 32.65 10.62
N MET A 76 -37.60 31.95 10.92
CA MET A 76 -36.91 32.03 12.20
C MET A 76 -35.48 32.51 12.00
N THR A 77 -34.99 33.39 12.86
CA THR A 77 -33.58 33.78 12.87
C THR A 77 -32.90 33.23 14.10
N VAL A 78 -31.72 32.63 13.95
CA VAL A 78 -30.87 32.19 15.05
C VAL A 78 -29.58 33.00 15.00
N CYS A 79 -29.20 33.58 16.13
CA CYS A 79 -28.05 34.44 16.29
C CYS A 79 -27.15 33.94 17.43
N PRO A 80 -25.82 34.16 17.32
CA PRO A 80 -24.88 33.82 18.36
C PRO A 80 -25.04 34.75 19.57
N GLU A 81 -24.67 34.25 20.76
CA GLU A 81 -24.70 35.03 22.01
C GLU A 81 -23.59 36.10 22.06
N ALA A 82 -22.48 35.86 21.36
CA ALA A 82 -21.34 36.76 21.24
C ALA A 82 -21.27 37.34 19.81
N PRO A 83 -21.20 38.67 19.64
CA PRO A 83 -21.23 39.30 18.32
C PRO A 83 -19.97 39.06 17.46
N GLU A 84 -18.92 38.50 18.04
CA GLU A 84 -17.68 38.09 17.36
C GLU A 84 -17.68 36.62 16.88
N THR A 85 -18.73 35.85 17.21
CA THR A 85 -18.88 34.46 16.78
C THR A 85 -19.99 34.35 15.73
N ILE A 86 -20.10 33.19 15.09
CA ILE A 86 -21.17 32.85 14.15
C ILE A 86 -22.01 31.70 14.71
N ILE A 87 -23.26 31.61 14.27
CA ILE A 87 -24.10 30.43 14.49
C ILE A 87 -23.76 29.36 13.46
N THR A 88 -23.69 28.11 13.92
CA THR A 88 -23.60 26.91 13.11
C THR A 88 -24.79 25.99 13.41
N LEU A 89 -25.40 25.45 12.36
CA LEU A 89 -26.54 24.53 12.39
C LEU A 89 -26.13 23.21 11.75
N TYR A 90 -25.95 22.16 12.55
CA TYR A 90 -25.70 20.80 12.07
C TYR A 90 -27.00 20.00 12.00
N TRP A 91 -27.42 19.61 10.80
CA TRP A 91 -28.71 18.99 10.53
C TRP A 91 -28.68 17.48 10.75
N ALA A 92 -28.77 17.06 12.01
CA ALA A 92 -28.77 15.64 12.41
C ALA A 92 -29.93 14.82 11.82
N LEU A 93 -31.08 15.47 11.54
CA LEU A 93 -32.21 14.90 10.82
C LEU A 93 -32.79 15.97 9.91
N ALA A 94 -33.01 15.66 8.64
CA ALA A 94 -33.77 16.53 7.75
C ALA A 94 -34.53 15.66 6.76
N ASN A 95 -35.72 15.20 7.16
CA ASN A 95 -36.62 14.43 6.32
C ASN A 95 -37.82 15.30 5.98
N LEU A 96 -37.74 16.06 4.89
CA LEU A 96 -38.82 16.90 4.41
C LEU A 96 -39.75 16.10 3.49
N GLY A 97 -41.06 16.26 3.68
CA GLY A 97 -42.10 15.74 2.81
C GLY A 97 -41.96 16.23 1.37
N PRO A 98 -42.40 15.44 0.37
CA PRO A 98 -42.34 15.84 -1.02
C PRO A 98 -43.09 17.15 -1.30
N GLY A 99 -42.36 18.20 -1.69
CA GLY A 99 -42.92 19.53 -1.97
C GLY A 99 -42.74 20.56 -0.84
N ASP A 100 -42.21 20.12 0.30
CA ASP A 100 -41.81 20.99 1.42
C ASP A 100 -40.41 21.54 1.18
N ILE A 101 -40.17 22.77 1.67
CA ILE A 101 -38.95 23.52 1.36
C ILE A 101 -38.40 24.16 2.62
N LEU A 102 -37.09 23.99 2.83
CA LEU A 102 -36.30 24.72 3.82
C LEU A 102 -35.30 25.63 3.10
N GLN A 103 -35.37 26.93 3.33
CA GLN A 103 -34.41 27.91 2.83
C GLN A 103 -33.58 28.46 3.98
N ILE A 104 -32.27 28.58 3.78
CA ILE A 104 -31.35 29.15 4.78
C ILE A 104 -30.68 30.38 4.19
N PHE A 105 -30.80 31.50 4.89
CA PHE A 105 -30.27 32.80 4.51
C PHE A 105 -29.13 33.21 5.45
N ASP A 106 -28.11 33.78 4.84
CA ASP A 106 -26.87 34.23 5.47
C ASP A 106 -27.02 35.64 6.06
N GLY A 107 -27.83 35.75 7.10
CA GLY A 107 -28.04 37.03 7.77
C GLY A 107 -29.23 37.06 8.71
N PRO A 108 -29.54 38.25 9.24
CA PRO A 108 -30.55 38.41 10.29
C PRO A 108 -32.00 38.40 9.77
N ASP A 109 -32.22 38.25 8.45
CA ASP A 109 -33.54 38.16 7.83
C ASP A 109 -33.52 37.43 6.47
N ASP A 110 -34.70 37.20 5.90
CA ASP A 110 -34.92 36.52 4.61
C ASP A 110 -34.63 37.39 3.37
N THR A 111 -34.10 38.60 3.56
CA THR A 111 -33.57 39.45 2.49
C THR A 111 -32.06 39.33 2.31
N ALA A 112 -31.40 38.64 3.24
CA ALA A 112 -29.97 38.32 3.18
C ALA A 112 -29.64 37.34 2.03
N PRO A 113 -28.35 37.17 1.66
CA PRO A 113 -27.96 36.19 0.66
C PRO A 113 -28.46 34.78 1.01
N LEU A 114 -29.05 34.08 0.04
CA LEU A 114 -29.51 32.71 0.23
C LEU A 114 -28.31 31.76 0.20
N LEU A 115 -28.08 31.00 1.27
CA LEU A 115 -27.06 29.92 1.30
C LEU A 115 -27.53 28.70 0.52
N GLY A 116 -28.80 28.34 0.67
CA GLY A 116 -29.35 27.16 0.02
C GLY A 116 -30.85 27.03 0.15
N THR A 117 -31.42 26.21 -0.74
CA THR A 117 -32.80 25.74 -0.68
C THR A 117 -32.73 24.23 -0.69
N TYR A 118 -33.27 23.61 0.35
CA TYR A 118 -33.17 22.19 0.62
C TYR A 118 -34.55 21.56 0.57
N ILE A 119 -34.64 20.41 -0.09
CA ILE A 119 -35.83 19.59 -0.19
C ILE A 119 -35.52 18.15 0.25
N GLU A 120 -36.54 17.37 0.57
CA GLU A 120 -36.43 15.97 0.97
C GLU A 120 -35.32 15.75 2.03
N TYR A 121 -34.21 15.09 1.66
CA TYR A 121 -33.09 14.76 2.55
C TYR A 121 -31.86 15.65 2.36
N GLU A 122 -31.92 16.66 1.49
CA GLU A 122 -30.73 17.40 1.03
C GLU A 122 -29.98 18.14 2.14
N ALA A 123 -30.66 18.53 3.22
CA ALA A 123 -30.01 19.18 4.36
C ALA A 123 -29.38 18.19 5.35
N GLN A 124 -29.70 16.89 5.29
CA GLN A 124 -29.31 15.94 6.32
C GLN A 124 -27.80 15.71 6.34
N GLY A 125 -27.19 15.85 7.52
CA GLY A 125 -25.75 15.73 7.72
C GLY A 125 -24.95 16.96 7.29
N LEU A 126 -25.59 18.01 6.79
CA LEU A 126 -24.91 19.27 6.46
C LEU A 126 -24.67 20.10 7.71
N GLU A 127 -23.54 20.80 7.70
CA GLU A 127 -23.20 21.87 8.64
C GLU A 127 -23.35 23.21 7.90
N LEU A 128 -24.29 24.04 8.34
CA LEU A 128 -24.57 25.34 7.74
C LEU A 128 -24.23 26.45 8.73
N PHE A 129 -23.42 27.41 8.31
CA PHE A 129 -22.91 28.48 9.17
C PHE A 129 -22.96 29.84 8.45
N ALA A 130 -22.96 30.93 9.22
CA ALA A 130 -22.92 32.28 8.66
C ALA A 130 -21.60 32.55 7.94
N SER A 131 -21.64 33.15 6.74
CA SER A 131 -20.42 33.43 5.97
C SER A 131 -19.65 34.65 6.50
N GLU A 132 -18.44 34.85 5.98
CA GLU A 132 -17.57 35.99 6.33
C GLU A 132 -18.19 37.36 6.01
N ASP A 133 -19.06 37.43 5.00
CA ASP A 133 -19.76 38.67 4.60
C ASP A 133 -20.96 38.98 5.50
N ASN A 134 -21.27 38.10 6.46
CA ASN A 134 -22.36 38.23 7.42
C ASN A 134 -21.85 38.71 8.79
N PRO A 135 -21.75 40.04 9.02
CA PRO A 135 -21.21 40.60 10.25
C PRO A 135 -22.13 40.42 11.47
N THR A 136 -23.33 39.87 11.30
CA THR A 136 -24.23 39.57 12.42
C THR A 136 -24.02 38.16 12.95
N GLY A 137 -23.35 37.29 12.20
CA GLY A 137 -23.16 35.88 12.52
C GLY A 137 -24.46 35.07 12.62
N CYS A 138 -25.59 35.63 12.18
CA CYS A 138 -26.91 35.02 12.30
C CYS A 138 -27.29 34.25 11.04
N LEU A 139 -28.05 33.18 11.19
CA LEU A 139 -28.73 32.50 10.08
C LEU A 139 -30.24 32.68 10.20
N THR A 140 -30.90 32.90 9.06
CA THR A 140 -32.36 32.94 8.99
C THR A 140 -32.87 31.75 8.21
N LEU A 141 -33.76 30.98 8.82
CA LEU A 141 -34.44 29.84 8.22
C LEU A 141 -35.82 30.28 7.75
N HIS A 142 -36.21 29.86 6.55
CA HIS A 142 -37.58 29.96 6.06
C HIS A 142 -38.07 28.56 5.67
N PHE A 143 -38.99 28.02 6.46
CA PHE A 143 -39.57 26.70 6.25
C PHE A 143 -41.01 26.84 5.75
N THR A 144 -41.32 26.10 4.68
CA THR A 144 -42.68 25.99 4.13
C THR A 144 -43.09 24.54 3.95
N SER A 145 -44.29 24.19 4.43
CA SER A 145 -44.87 22.85 4.24
C SER A 145 -46.17 22.88 3.43
N ASP A 146 -46.43 21.78 2.74
CA ASP A 146 -47.59 21.58 1.88
C ASP A 146 -48.81 21.06 2.65
N GLY A 147 -49.81 20.52 1.96
CA GLY A 147 -51.05 20.05 2.59
C GLY A 147 -50.92 18.76 3.42
N ALA A 148 -49.80 18.03 3.35
CA ALA A 148 -49.62 16.71 3.93
C ALA A 148 -48.99 16.74 5.33
N GLY A 149 -48.02 17.62 5.59
CA GLY A 149 -47.37 17.74 6.91
C GLY A 149 -46.69 16.44 7.33
N GLU A 150 -45.91 15.86 6.41
CA GLU A 150 -45.21 14.59 6.58
C GLU A 150 -43.71 14.88 6.60
N GLY A 151 -43.01 14.56 7.68
CA GLY A 151 -41.58 14.83 7.79
C GLY A 151 -41.18 15.43 9.14
N SER A 152 -39.88 15.43 9.41
CA SER A 152 -39.30 15.99 10.63
C SER A 152 -37.86 16.42 10.37
N PHE A 153 -37.43 17.47 11.08
CA PHE A 153 -36.04 17.89 11.06
C PHE A 153 -35.55 18.33 12.45
N VAL A 154 -34.26 18.13 12.67
CA VAL A 154 -33.53 18.48 13.87
C VAL A 154 -32.16 19.02 13.45
N ALA A 155 -31.86 20.25 13.87
CA ALA A 155 -30.55 20.85 13.76
C ALA A 155 -29.97 21.10 15.15
N GLU A 156 -28.74 20.66 15.38
CA GLU A 156 -27.95 21.05 16.55
C GLU A 156 -27.40 22.46 16.34
N MET A 157 -27.54 23.32 17.35
CA MET A 157 -27.01 24.67 17.34
C MET A 157 -25.71 24.73 18.12
N SER A 158 -24.69 25.32 17.51
CA SER A 158 -23.43 25.70 18.17
C SER A 158 -23.02 27.11 17.73
N CYS A 159 -22.13 27.74 18.51
CA CYS A 159 -21.47 28.97 18.07
C CYS A 159 -19.96 28.84 18.24
N GLY A 160 -19.23 29.41 17.29
CA GLY A 160 -17.78 29.51 17.34
C GLY A 160 -17.29 30.70 16.53
N TYR A 161 -16.00 30.96 16.57
CA TYR A 161 -15.42 31.80 15.51
C TYR A 161 -15.60 31.07 14.17
N PRO A 162 -15.81 31.79 13.06
CA PRO A 162 -15.81 31.17 11.73
C PRO A 162 -14.55 30.31 11.59
N CYS A 163 -14.72 29.02 11.28
CA CYS A 163 -13.59 28.16 10.93
C CYS A 163 -13.15 28.53 9.50
N GLU A 164 -12.43 29.65 9.38
CA GLU A 164 -11.71 30.01 8.17
C GLU A 164 -10.48 29.11 8.07
N ARG A 165 -10.66 27.99 7.37
CA ARG A 165 -9.70 26.88 7.36
C ARG A 165 -8.32 27.34 6.89
N PRO A 166 -7.25 26.93 7.59
CA PRO A 166 -5.91 27.14 7.09
C PRO A 166 -5.74 26.45 5.72
N PHE A 167 -4.88 27.00 4.88
CA PHE A 167 -4.52 26.43 3.59
C PHE A 167 -3.12 25.83 3.68
N ALA A 168 -3.05 24.50 3.64
CA ALA A 168 -1.78 23.78 3.71
C ALA A 168 -1.02 23.91 2.39
N ILE A 169 0.28 24.20 2.49
CA ILE A 169 1.20 24.27 1.35
C ILE A 169 2.44 23.47 1.73
N VAL A 170 2.88 22.56 0.86
CA VAL A 170 4.06 21.71 1.07
C VAL A 170 5.06 21.92 -0.06
N GLU A 171 6.31 22.20 0.30
CA GLU A 171 7.44 22.32 -0.61
C GLU A 171 8.56 21.35 -0.20
N SER A 172 9.34 20.88 -1.17
CA SER A 172 10.47 19.97 -0.92
C SER A 172 11.78 20.43 -1.56
N GLY A 173 11.82 21.69 -2.02
CA GLY A 173 12.97 22.27 -2.74
C GLY A 173 13.11 21.85 -4.22
N GLU A 174 12.42 20.79 -4.64
CA GLU A 174 12.40 20.27 -6.01
C GLU A 174 11.01 20.38 -6.65
N PRO A 175 10.89 20.34 -8.00
CA PRO A 175 9.60 20.25 -8.68
C PRO A 175 8.82 19.00 -8.27
N VAL A 176 7.49 19.07 -8.31
CA VAL A 176 6.60 17.91 -8.14
C VAL A 176 6.31 17.29 -9.52
N PRO A 177 6.49 15.97 -9.73
CA PRO A 177 6.91 14.98 -8.74
C PRO A 177 8.37 15.11 -8.31
N HIS A 178 8.63 15.00 -7.00
CA HIS A 178 9.99 14.97 -6.45
C HIS A 178 10.63 13.62 -6.79
N LEU A 179 11.72 13.62 -7.56
CA LEU A 179 12.46 12.42 -7.91
C LEU A 179 13.61 12.21 -6.93
N ALA A 180 13.67 11.06 -6.26
CA ALA A 180 14.70 10.77 -5.27
C ALA A 180 15.17 9.31 -5.30
N CYS A 181 16.30 9.05 -4.63
CA CYS A 181 16.86 7.71 -4.49
C CYS A 181 16.33 6.98 -3.26
N PRO A 182 16.31 5.64 -3.27
CA PRO A 182 16.04 4.86 -2.06
C PRO A 182 16.95 5.29 -0.90
N GLY A 183 16.35 5.64 0.24
CA GLY A 183 17.02 6.10 1.45
C GLY A 183 17.53 7.55 1.40
N GLU A 184 17.21 8.31 0.36
CA GLU A 184 17.53 9.75 0.30
C GLU A 184 16.68 10.54 1.30
N GLU A 185 17.32 11.42 2.08
CA GLU A 185 16.62 12.28 3.04
C GLU A 185 16.02 13.50 2.31
N ILE A 186 14.69 13.54 2.24
CA ILE A 186 13.92 14.66 1.68
C ILE A 186 13.46 15.55 2.83
N THR A 187 13.62 16.86 2.69
CA THR A 187 13.09 17.85 3.64
C THR A 187 11.82 18.47 3.09
N PHE A 188 10.72 18.30 3.81
CA PHE A 188 9.43 18.92 3.50
C PHE A 188 9.24 20.17 4.38
N ASP A 189 8.80 21.26 3.76
CA ASP A 189 8.59 22.56 4.38
C ASP A 189 7.16 23.06 4.12
N ALA A 190 6.42 23.24 5.21
CA ALA A 190 5.06 23.77 5.23
C ALA A 190 4.98 25.20 5.77
N SER A 191 6.11 25.90 5.92
CA SER A 191 6.16 27.25 6.48
C SER A 191 5.43 28.30 5.64
N ASN A 192 5.15 27.99 4.37
CA ASN A 192 4.37 28.85 3.47
C ASN A 192 2.84 28.64 3.61
N SER A 193 2.38 27.69 4.42
CA SER A 193 0.95 27.49 4.71
C SER A 193 0.33 28.76 5.28
N THR A 194 -0.93 29.04 4.93
CA THR A 194 -1.62 30.27 5.32
C THR A 194 -2.75 29.98 6.29
N VAL A 195 -3.08 30.97 7.11
CA VAL A 195 -4.18 30.92 8.08
C VAL A 195 -4.89 32.28 8.10
N ALA A 196 -6.12 32.28 8.56
CA ALA A 196 -6.95 33.46 8.77
C ALA A 196 -6.28 34.53 9.65
N ASP A 197 -6.72 35.79 9.46
CA ASP A 197 -6.22 36.91 10.26
C ASP A 197 -6.50 36.69 11.77
N ASN A 198 -5.48 36.91 12.61
CA ASN A 198 -5.47 36.71 14.07
C ASN A 198 -5.41 35.25 14.56
N PHE A 199 -5.30 34.28 13.66
CA PHE A 199 -5.05 32.88 14.00
C PHE A 199 -3.59 32.50 13.71
N GLU A 200 -3.13 31.43 14.34
CA GLU A 200 -1.80 30.84 14.14
C GLU A 200 -1.96 29.34 13.98
N ILE A 201 -1.21 28.73 13.06
CA ILE A 201 -1.14 27.27 12.94
C ILE A 201 -0.42 26.73 14.18
N VAL A 202 -1.04 25.77 14.86
CA VAL A 202 -0.52 25.16 16.10
C VAL A 202 -0.31 23.66 16.01
N SER A 203 -0.85 23.02 14.97
CA SER A 203 -0.70 21.59 14.72
C SER A 203 -0.25 21.30 13.28
N TRP A 204 0.60 20.29 13.14
CA TRP A 204 1.05 19.72 11.86
C TRP A 204 1.04 18.21 12.02
N GLU A 205 0.37 17.53 11.10
CA GLU A 205 0.25 16.08 11.03
C GLU A 205 0.62 15.68 9.59
N TRP A 206 1.85 15.22 9.43
CA TRP A 206 2.39 14.71 8.17
C TRP A 206 2.07 13.24 8.02
N ASP A 207 1.65 12.85 6.83
CA ASP A 207 1.53 11.46 6.38
C ASP A 207 2.35 11.33 5.09
N PHE A 208 3.34 10.44 5.11
CA PHE A 208 4.27 10.30 3.99
C PHE A 208 3.80 9.28 2.95
N GLY A 209 2.68 8.58 3.18
CA GLY A 209 2.15 7.58 2.27
C GLY A 209 2.90 6.23 2.31
N ASP A 210 3.72 6.00 3.33
CA ASP A 210 4.51 4.79 3.55
C ASP A 210 4.31 4.19 4.97
N ASP A 211 3.12 4.40 5.53
CA ASP A 211 2.74 4.08 6.92
C ASP A 211 3.51 4.84 8.01
N ASN A 212 4.33 5.83 7.66
CA ASN A 212 4.98 6.73 8.61
C ASN A 212 4.29 8.10 8.68
N THR A 213 4.25 8.66 9.88
CA THR A 213 3.71 9.99 10.15
C THR A 213 4.65 10.82 11.02
N SER A 214 4.47 12.14 11.03
CA SER A 214 5.24 13.05 11.88
C SER A 214 4.39 14.24 12.31
N SER A 215 4.54 14.68 13.56
CA SER A 215 3.90 15.89 14.09
C SER A 215 4.87 16.84 14.77
N THR A 216 6.14 16.81 14.33
CA THR A 216 7.21 17.58 14.97
C THR A 216 7.23 19.06 14.61
N GLY A 217 6.45 19.48 13.60
CA GLY A 217 6.26 20.89 13.21
C GLY A 217 6.15 21.09 11.70
N PRO A 218 6.34 22.34 11.22
CA PRO A 218 6.18 22.70 9.81
C PRO A 218 7.32 22.22 8.91
N ILE A 219 8.47 21.82 9.46
CA ILE A 219 9.62 21.34 8.69
C ILE A 219 9.99 19.95 9.20
N VAL A 220 9.97 18.96 8.31
CA VAL A 220 10.27 17.56 8.63
C VAL A 220 11.20 16.97 7.58
N SER A 221 12.03 16.02 8.00
CA SER A 221 12.86 15.22 7.09
C SER A 221 12.38 13.77 7.13
N HIS A 222 12.24 13.16 5.95
CA HIS A 222 11.82 11.78 5.79
C HIS A 222 12.55 11.13 4.61
N SER A 223 12.73 9.82 4.66
CA SER A 223 13.39 9.04 3.61
C SER A 223 12.56 7.81 3.28
N PHE A 224 12.51 7.45 2.01
CA PHE A 224 11.77 6.30 1.51
C PHE A 224 12.75 5.21 1.07
N ASP A 225 12.72 4.05 1.73
CA ASP A 225 13.68 2.98 1.47
C ASP A 225 13.27 2.08 0.28
N THR A 226 11.99 2.08 -0.08
CA THR A 226 11.44 1.19 -1.11
C THR A 226 11.15 1.99 -2.38
N PRO A 227 11.49 1.48 -3.58
CA PRO A 227 11.05 2.09 -4.82
C PRO A 227 9.52 2.19 -4.90
N GLY A 228 9.01 3.34 -5.32
CA GLY A 228 7.57 3.53 -5.41
C GLY A 228 7.13 4.97 -5.61
N ALA A 229 5.82 5.16 -5.58
CA ALA A 229 5.15 6.45 -5.62
C ALA A 229 4.49 6.74 -4.27
N TYR A 230 4.82 7.89 -3.67
CA TYR A 230 4.37 8.27 -2.34
C TYR A 230 3.70 9.64 -2.41
N ASN A 231 2.44 9.72 -1.98
CA ASN A 231 1.70 10.99 -1.89
C ASN A 231 1.83 11.54 -0.48
N VAL A 232 2.65 12.59 -0.33
CA VAL A 232 2.85 13.24 0.97
C VAL A 232 1.68 14.17 1.26
N GLN A 233 1.00 13.90 2.37
CA GLN A 233 -0.13 14.66 2.86
C GLN A 233 0.24 15.45 4.12
N LEU A 234 -0.43 16.57 4.29
CA LEU A 234 -0.30 17.41 5.47
C LEU A 234 -1.68 17.86 5.94
N SER A 235 -1.97 17.56 7.21
CA SER A 235 -3.07 18.16 7.96
C SER A 235 -2.50 19.19 8.94
N ILE A 236 -3.08 20.38 8.97
CA ILE A 236 -2.74 21.48 9.87
C ILE A 236 -4.00 21.99 10.56
N ALA A 237 -3.86 22.40 11.81
CA ALA A 237 -4.91 23.05 12.58
C ALA A 237 -4.41 24.36 13.19
N ASP A 238 -5.30 25.35 13.26
CA ASP A 238 -5.03 26.62 13.90
C ASP A 238 -5.43 26.65 15.39
N ASN A 239 -5.23 27.78 16.04
CA ASN A 239 -5.59 27.98 17.44
C ASN A 239 -7.07 28.34 17.69
N ASN A 240 -7.97 28.15 16.72
CA ASN A 240 -9.42 28.35 16.86
C ASN A 240 -10.08 27.20 17.64
N ILE A 241 -9.70 27.06 18.91
CA ILE A 241 -10.18 25.98 19.78
C ILE A 241 -11.52 26.37 20.41
N THR A 242 -12.51 25.49 20.27
CA THR A 242 -13.83 25.60 20.93
C THR A 242 -14.13 24.34 21.74
N ASP A 243 -15.24 24.32 22.49
CA ASP A 243 -15.66 23.09 23.19
C ASP A 243 -16.05 21.97 22.18
N ASP A 244 -16.48 22.35 20.97
CA ASP A 244 -16.91 21.44 19.90
C ASP A 244 -15.76 21.05 18.97
N ASP A 245 -14.74 21.91 18.82
CA ASP A 245 -13.50 21.66 18.07
C ASP A 245 -12.29 21.85 19.00
N PRO A 246 -11.92 20.82 19.78
CA PRO A 246 -10.85 20.91 20.77
C PRO A 246 -9.45 20.94 20.14
N ASP A 247 -9.32 20.54 18.87
CA ASP A 247 -8.05 20.43 18.15
C ASP A 247 -7.80 21.63 17.23
N GLY A 248 -8.83 22.45 16.99
CA GLY A 248 -8.75 23.71 16.25
C GLY A 248 -9.16 23.55 14.78
N CYS A 249 -9.36 24.68 14.10
CA CYS A 249 -9.88 24.68 12.74
C CYS A 249 -8.85 24.08 11.79
N SER A 250 -9.19 22.92 11.22
CA SER A 250 -8.28 22.13 10.39
C SER A 250 -8.42 22.44 8.89
N ASN A 251 -7.33 22.34 8.13
CA ASN A 251 -7.39 22.47 6.67
C ASN A 251 -8.28 21.39 6.03
N ASN A 252 -8.81 21.67 4.85
CA ASN A 252 -9.55 20.69 4.02
C ASN A 252 -8.98 20.55 2.60
N ASN A 253 -7.98 21.36 2.25
CA ASN A 253 -7.31 21.21 0.97
C ASN A 253 -6.41 19.98 1.00
N LEU A 254 -6.54 19.13 -0.02
CA LEU A 254 -5.61 18.04 -0.24
C LEU A 254 -4.28 18.62 -0.73
N ILE A 255 -3.19 17.97 -0.32
CA ILE A 255 -1.87 18.20 -0.88
C ILE A 255 -1.70 17.23 -2.04
N ASP A 256 -1.01 17.67 -3.09
CA ASP A 256 -0.64 16.81 -4.22
C ASP A 256 0.87 16.85 -4.35
N HIS A 257 1.55 16.34 -3.30
CA HIS A 257 3.00 16.34 -3.22
C HIS A 257 3.52 14.91 -3.46
N LEU A 258 3.57 14.56 -4.74
CA LEU A 258 4.02 13.25 -5.20
C LEU A 258 5.56 13.13 -5.16
N VAL A 259 6.04 12.08 -4.50
CA VAL A 259 7.45 11.67 -4.48
C VAL A 259 7.58 10.35 -5.23
N LEU A 260 8.54 10.26 -6.16
CA LEU A 260 8.88 9.04 -6.88
C LEU A 260 10.27 8.57 -6.47
N ILE A 261 10.37 7.31 -6.06
CA ILE A 261 11.62 6.69 -5.63
C ILE A 261 12.10 5.72 -6.70
N SER A 262 13.33 5.95 -7.19
CA SER A 262 13.91 5.17 -8.29
C SER A 262 13.93 3.67 -8.03
N THR A 263 13.59 2.88 -9.05
CA THR A 263 13.75 1.42 -9.05
C THR A 263 15.22 1.01 -9.18
N GLU A 264 15.52 -0.23 -8.81
CA GLU A 264 16.79 -0.85 -9.22
C GLU A 264 16.87 -0.98 -10.75
N PRO A 265 18.06 -0.79 -11.35
CA PRO A 265 18.26 -0.99 -12.78
C PRO A 265 18.28 -2.46 -13.19
N ASP A 266 17.99 -2.70 -14.47
CA ASP A 266 18.25 -3.96 -15.16
C ASP A 266 19.60 -3.88 -15.90
N TRP A 267 20.53 -4.74 -15.51
CA TRP A 267 21.87 -4.86 -16.11
C TRP A 267 21.94 -5.88 -17.25
N THR A 268 20.80 -6.41 -17.71
CA THR A 268 20.75 -7.37 -18.81
C THR A 268 21.44 -6.80 -20.05
N GLY A 269 22.52 -7.47 -20.47
CA GLY A 269 23.37 -7.05 -21.58
C GLY A 269 24.74 -6.53 -21.15
N THR A 270 24.94 -6.17 -19.89
CA THR A 270 26.28 -5.90 -19.36
C THR A 270 27.12 -7.18 -19.41
N SER A 271 28.42 -7.03 -19.71
CA SER A 271 29.39 -8.12 -19.68
C SER A 271 29.28 -8.94 -18.39
N LEU A 272 29.39 -10.26 -18.51
CA LEU A 272 29.43 -11.18 -17.38
C LEU A 272 30.89 -11.54 -17.05
N ASP A 273 31.08 -12.16 -15.89
CA ASP A 273 32.37 -12.69 -15.46
C ASP A 273 33.02 -13.54 -16.56
N ALA A 274 34.31 -13.32 -16.79
CA ALA A 274 35.04 -13.95 -17.89
C ALA A 274 36.40 -14.46 -17.45
N THR A 275 36.85 -15.55 -18.07
CA THR A 275 38.25 -16.02 -17.94
C THR A 275 38.96 -15.85 -19.28
N ILE A 276 40.06 -15.09 -19.29
CA ILE A 276 40.77 -14.69 -20.52
C ILE A 276 42.27 -14.96 -20.41
N CYS A 277 42.96 -15.07 -21.54
CA CYS A 277 44.40 -15.31 -21.56
C CYS A 277 45.20 -14.03 -21.31
N SER A 278 46.33 -14.15 -20.61
CA SER A 278 47.26 -13.05 -20.40
C SER A 278 47.73 -12.44 -21.73
N GLY A 279 47.74 -11.11 -21.79
CA GLY A 279 48.09 -10.30 -22.96
C GLY A 279 46.97 -10.13 -23.99
N GLN A 280 45.81 -10.76 -23.81
CA GLN A 280 44.65 -10.59 -24.69
C GLN A 280 44.00 -9.20 -24.50
N LEU A 281 43.53 -8.60 -25.60
CA LEU A 281 42.57 -7.50 -25.54
C LEU A 281 41.16 -8.07 -25.39
N PHE A 282 40.40 -7.56 -24.43
CA PHE A 282 39.06 -8.04 -24.14
C PHE A 282 38.12 -6.85 -23.97
N ASP A 283 36.96 -6.90 -24.60
CA ASP A 283 35.96 -5.83 -24.54
C ASP A 283 34.97 -6.13 -23.42
N LEU A 284 34.67 -5.11 -22.61
CA LEU A 284 33.61 -5.10 -21.62
C LEU A 284 32.52 -4.14 -22.10
N GLU A 285 31.31 -4.65 -22.24
CA GLU A 285 30.13 -3.89 -22.66
C GLU A 285 29.29 -3.53 -21.43
N GLY A 286 28.91 -2.27 -21.30
CA GLY A 286 28.08 -1.76 -20.21
C GLY A 286 26.67 -1.45 -20.71
N VAL A 287 25.68 -2.19 -20.23
CA VAL A 287 24.27 -2.00 -20.61
C VAL A 287 23.40 -1.89 -19.36
N VAL A 288 22.68 -0.79 -19.27
CA VAL A 288 21.79 -0.49 -18.14
C VAL A 288 20.43 -0.03 -18.68
N ASN A 289 19.37 -0.58 -18.12
CA ASN A 289 18.00 -0.18 -18.44
C ASN A 289 17.25 0.18 -17.15
N GLY A 290 16.35 1.15 -17.24
CA GLY A 290 15.39 1.40 -16.18
C GLY A 290 14.38 0.27 -16.08
N VAL A 291 13.97 -0.05 -14.85
CA VAL A 291 12.85 -0.95 -14.59
C VAL A 291 11.59 -0.11 -14.38
N THR A 292 10.49 -0.52 -14.99
CA THR A 292 9.22 0.18 -14.82
C THR A 292 8.65 -0.12 -13.43
N TYR A 293 8.37 0.94 -12.68
CA TYR A 293 7.47 0.87 -11.53
C TYR A 293 6.04 1.08 -12.02
N ASP A 294 5.14 0.26 -11.48
CA ASP A 294 3.70 0.34 -11.73
C ASP A 294 2.98 0.16 -10.38
N SER A 295 2.17 1.15 -10.00
CA SER A 295 1.39 1.08 -8.76
C SER A 295 0.08 0.32 -8.92
N GLU A 296 -0.16 -0.34 -10.05
CA GLU A 296 -1.31 -1.22 -10.22
C GLU A 296 -1.30 -2.30 -9.12
N PRO A 297 -2.36 -2.42 -8.31
CA PRO A 297 -2.42 -3.41 -7.26
C PRO A 297 -2.38 -4.80 -7.86
N SER A 298 -1.32 -5.54 -7.54
CA SER A 298 -1.25 -6.97 -7.78
C SER A 298 -1.55 -7.70 -6.46
N GLY A 299 -2.52 -8.61 -6.48
CA GLY A 299 -2.79 -9.47 -5.33
C GLY A 299 -1.63 -10.43 -5.12
N ASP A 300 -0.85 -10.26 -4.05
CA ASP A 300 0.11 -11.26 -3.59
C ASP A 300 -0.61 -12.25 -2.66
N PHE A 301 -0.96 -13.41 -3.19
CA PHE A 301 -1.81 -14.40 -2.51
C PHE A 301 -1.06 -15.30 -1.51
N GLY A 302 0.21 -15.06 -1.23
CA GLY A 302 0.99 -15.94 -0.36
C GLY A 302 0.93 -17.41 -0.83
N GLY A 303 0.78 -18.35 0.10
CA GLY A 303 0.60 -19.78 -0.22
C GLY A 303 -0.83 -20.24 0.05
N GLY A 304 -1.32 -21.22 -0.74
CA GLY A 304 -2.68 -21.77 -0.58
C GLY A 304 -2.98 -22.33 0.82
N LEU A 305 -4.23 -22.21 1.25
CA LEU A 305 -4.72 -22.57 2.58
C LEU A 305 -5.27 -24.00 2.60
N PHE A 306 -4.68 -24.87 3.42
CA PHE A 306 -5.21 -26.21 3.71
C PHE A 306 -6.32 -26.13 4.76
N ILE A 307 -7.45 -26.77 4.48
CA ILE A 307 -8.62 -26.89 5.36
C ILE A 307 -8.70 -28.33 5.87
N PRO A 308 -8.19 -28.63 7.07
CA PRO A 308 -8.31 -29.96 7.68
C PRO A 308 -9.68 -30.19 8.32
N ASP A 309 -10.00 -31.47 8.53
CA ASP A 309 -11.15 -32.01 9.27
C ASP A 309 -11.21 -31.62 10.77
N ASP A 310 -11.39 -30.34 11.08
CA ASP A 310 -11.38 -29.83 12.45
C ASP A 310 -12.63 -29.01 12.81
N GLN A 311 -13.60 -29.66 13.43
CA GLN A 311 -14.83 -29.03 13.94
C GLN A 311 -14.62 -28.02 15.09
N SER A 312 -13.38 -27.82 15.56
CA SER A 312 -13.09 -26.93 16.69
C SER A 312 -12.69 -25.51 16.30
N GLN A 313 -12.43 -25.24 15.02
CA GLN A 313 -11.98 -23.93 14.55
C GLN A 313 -12.33 -23.69 13.08
N CYS A 314 -12.44 -22.42 12.71
CA CYS A 314 -12.48 -21.98 11.33
C CYS A 314 -11.06 -21.64 10.87
N PHE A 315 -10.85 -21.67 9.56
CA PHE A 315 -9.57 -21.34 8.93
C PHE A 315 -9.71 -20.03 8.19
N ASN A 316 -8.64 -19.24 8.21
CA ASN A 316 -8.64 -17.96 7.56
C ASN A 316 -7.42 -17.75 6.67
N ALA A 317 -7.61 -16.90 5.68
CA ALA A 317 -6.55 -16.31 4.88
C ALA A 317 -6.82 -14.81 4.75
N GLU A 318 -5.75 -14.02 4.75
CA GLU A 318 -5.78 -12.56 4.75
C GLU A 318 -5.20 -12.03 3.43
N LEU A 319 -5.82 -10.98 2.90
CA LEU A 319 -5.34 -10.20 1.77
C LEU A 319 -5.36 -8.72 2.16
N THR A 320 -4.21 -8.06 2.08
CA THR A 320 -4.09 -6.64 2.45
C THR A 320 -4.08 -5.78 1.21
N PHE A 321 -5.03 -4.85 1.13
CA PHE A 321 -5.09 -3.83 0.08
C PHE A 321 -4.58 -2.49 0.63
N THR A 322 -3.70 -1.83 -0.12
CA THR A 322 -3.13 -0.51 0.24
C THR A 322 -3.23 0.52 -0.89
N ALA A 323 -3.82 0.13 -2.02
CA ALA A 323 -3.76 0.90 -3.27
C ALA A 323 -4.93 1.88 -3.46
N PHE A 324 -5.96 1.86 -2.61
CA PHE A 324 -7.09 2.80 -2.72
C PHE A 324 -6.76 4.15 -2.09
N SER A 325 -7.54 5.20 -2.40
CA SER A 325 -7.36 6.49 -1.73
C SER A 325 -7.54 6.37 -0.21
N PRO A 326 -6.75 7.11 0.61
CA PRO A 326 -6.91 7.10 2.07
C PRO A 326 -8.35 7.39 2.51
N GLY A 327 -8.89 6.56 3.40
CA GLY A 327 -10.27 6.69 3.88
C GLY A 327 -11.36 6.23 2.91
N ALA A 328 -11.01 5.73 1.72
CA ALA A 328 -11.99 5.21 0.77
C ALA A 328 -12.72 3.98 1.34
N VAL A 329 -14.02 3.94 1.13
CA VAL A 329 -14.93 2.86 1.57
C VAL A 329 -15.71 2.32 0.38
N VAL A 330 -16.26 1.12 0.53
CA VAL A 330 -17.28 0.59 -0.37
C VAL A 330 -18.55 1.44 -0.23
N GLU A 331 -18.87 2.25 -1.23
CA GLU A 331 -20.04 3.13 -1.22
C GLU A 331 -21.30 2.39 -1.70
N ASN A 332 -21.15 1.60 -2.76
CA ASN A 332 -22.20 0.75 -3.31
C ASN A 332 -21.62 -0.61 -3.66
N ALA A 333 -21.78 -1.57 -2.76
CA ALA A 333 -21.21 -2.91 -2.91
C ALA A 333 -21.69 -3.67 -4.16
N ASN A 334 -22.78 -3.25 -4.81
CA ASN A 334 -23.27 -3.90 -6.04
C ASN A 334 -22.57 -3.40 -7.32
N SER A 335 -21.88 -2.26 -7.26
CA SER A 335 -21.02 -1.76 -8.35
C SER A 335 -19.55 -1.90 -7.98
N ASP A 336 -19.21 -1.57 -6.75
CA ASP A 336 -17.85 -1.38 -6.27
C ASP A 336 -17.09 -2.69 -6.12
N ILE A 337 -17.81 -3.81 -5.92
CA ILE A 337 -17.26 -5.15 -5.88
C ILE A 337 -17.75 -5.90 -7.11
N VAL A 338 -16.82 -6.22 -8.02
CA VAL A 338 -17.09 -6.98 -9.24
C VAL A 338 -17.43 -8.43 -8.88
N ASP A 339 -16.55 -9.07 -8.10
CA ASP A 339 -16.75 -10.41 -7.56
C ASP A 339 -15.79 -10.76 -6.41
N PHE A 340 -16.18 -11.78 -5.65
CA PHE A 340 -15.28 -12.59 -4.84
C PHE A 340 -14.91 -13.84 -5.60
N PHE A 341 -13.62 -14.16 -5.63
CA PHE A 341 -13.06 -15.32 -6.32
C PHE A 341 -12.43 -16.28 -5.31
N ILE A 342 -12.66 -17.59 -5.48
CA ILE A 342 -11.90 -18.66 -4.81
C ILE A 342 -11.66 -19.80 -5.81
N ASN A 343 -10.40 -20.22 -5.98
CA ASN A 343 -10.04 -21.52 -6.55
C ASN A 343 -10.02 -22.57 -5.45
N PHE A 344 -10.97 -23.52 -5.51
CA PHE A 344 -11.31 -24.33 -4.36
C PHE A 344 -11.55 -25.80 -4.68
N GLU A 345 -11.15 -26.68 -3.76
CA GLU A 345 -11.59 -28.07 -3.71
C GLU A 345 -12.02 -28.46 -2.29
N HIS A 346 -13.09 -29.25 -2.20
CA HIS A 346 -13.61 -29.82 -0.96
C HIS A 346 -14.57 -30.97 -1.27
N SER A 347 -14.59 -32.02 -0.44
CA SER A 347 -15.39 -33.22 -0.74
C SER A 347 -16.85 -33.17 -0.28
N TYR A 348 -17.21 -32.21 0.58
CA TYR A 348 -18.59 -31.95 0.96
C TYR A 348 -18.86 -30.44 1.05
N MET A 349 -19.81 -29.93 0.26
CA MET A 349 -20.18 -28.51 0.31
C MET A 349 -21.18 -28.20 1.44
N GLY A 350 -21.90 -29.21 1.91
CA GLY A 350 -23.09 -29.05 2.75
C GLY A 350 -22.86 -28.61 4.20
N ASP A 351 -21.64 -28.75 4.70
CA ASP A 351 -21.16 -28.41 6.04
C ASP A 351 -20.31 -27.13 6.06
N LEU A 352 -19.81 -26.70 4.90
CA LEU A 352 -19.02 -25.50 4.79
C LEU A 352 -19.81 -24.22 5.03
N THR A 353 -19.17 -23.29 5.71
CA THR A 353 -19.50 -21.86 5.67
C THR A 353 -18.30 -21.09 5.15
N ILE A 354 -18.55 -20.15 4.23
CA ILE A 354 -17.52 -19.28 3.66
C ILE A 354 -17.97 -17.83 3.85
N THR A 355 -17.15 -17.06 4.55
CA THR A 355 -17.43 -15.67 4.94
C THR A 355 -16.28 -14.78 4.53
N PHE A 356 -16.61 -13.66 3.89
CA PHE A 356 -15.66 -12.58 3.65
C PHE A 356 -15.84 -11.51 4.73
N ILE A 357 -14.75 -11.07 5.33
CA ILE A 357 -14.68 -10.12 6.43
C ILE A 357 -13.81 -8.95 5.96
N CYS A 358 -14.31 -7.73 6.11
CA CYS A 358 -13.60 -6.54 5.70
C CYS A 358 -12.82 -5.91 6.87
N PRO A 359 -11.96 -4.90 6.63
CA PRO A 359 -10.99 -4.41 7.62
C PRO A 359 -11.59 -3.88 8.92
N ASN A 360 -12.84 -3.40 8.89
CA ASN A 360 -13.54 -2.90 10.09
C ASN A 360 -14.33 -4.00 10.84
N GLY A 361 -14.30 -5.24 10.37
CA GLY A 361 -14.99 -6.39 10.95
C GLY A 361 -16.43 -6.61 10.47
N GLN A 362 -16.97 -5.78 9.56
CA GLN A 362 -18.19 -6.14 8.82
C GLN A 362 -17.92 -7.39 7.96
N SER A 363 -18.94 -8.20 7.76
CA SER A 363 -18.77 -9.48 7.06
C SER A 363 -20.02 -9.90 6.29
N MET A 364 -19.80 -10.74 5.30
CA MET A 364 -20.83 -11.32 4.46
C MET A 364 -20.50 -12.78 4.16
N ALA A 365 -21.46 -13.66 4.42
CA ALA A 365 -21.33 -15.06 4.04
C ALA A 365 -21.76 -15.27 2.59
N VAL A 366 -20.85 -15.81 1.78
CA VAL A 366 -21.14 -16.21 0.40
C VAL A 366 -21.78 -17.60 0.33
N HIS A 367 -21.53 -18.45 1.33
CA HIS A 367 -22.16 -19.77 1.50
C HIS A 367 -22.42 -20.08 2.99
N GLN A 368 -23.61 -20.58 3.31
CA GLN A 368 -24.09 -20.82 4.69
C GLN A 368 -24.68 -22.22 4.84
N GLN A 369 -23.89 -23.25 4.51
CA GLN A 369 -24.32 -24.65 4.45
C GLN A 369 -25.41 -24.93 3.40
N GLY A 370 -25.54 -26.19 2.99
CA GLY A 370 -26.50 -26.61 1.96
C GLY A 370 -25.86 -27.15 0.67
N GLY A 371 -26.68 -27.73 -0.20
CA GLY A 371 -26.20 -28.47 -1.39
C GLY A 371 -25.67 -29.89 -1.11
N GLY A 372 -25.68 -30.34 0.15
CA GLY A 372 -25.45 -31.74 0.53
C GLY A 372 -24.05 -32.25 0.16
N GLY A 373 -23.95 -33.53 -0.21
CA GLY A 373 -22.69 -34.16 -0.62
C GLY A 373 -22.24 -33.80 -2.02
N THR A 374 -22.24 -32.51 -2.32
CA THR A 374 -21.70 -31.96 -3.56
C THR A 374 -20.23 -31.69 -3.36
N ASN A 375 -19.41 -32.18 -4.28
CA ASN A 375 -17.98 -31.90 -4.32
C ASN A 375 -17.73 -30.52 -4.94
N LEU A 376 -16.69 -29.84 -4.46
CA LEU A 376 -16.10 -28.66 -5.05
C LEU A 376 -14.77 -29.07 -5.69
N GLY A 377 -14.53 -28.68 -6.94
CA GLY A 377 -13.39 -29.17 -7.72
C GLY A 377 -13.36 -30.70 -7.88
N ILE A 378 -12.15 -31.25 -7.92
CA ILE A 378 -11.89 -32.69 -7.85
C ILE A 378 -11.16 -32.96 -6.53
N PRO A 379 -11.89 -33.21 -5.43
CA PRO A 379 -11.29 -33.38 -4.12
C PRO A 379 -10.48 -34.67 -4.02
N ASP A 380 -9.44 -34.66 -3.19
CA ASP A 380 -8.70 -35.87 -2.85
C ASP A 380 -9.47 -36.68 -1.81
N GLN A 381 -10.21 -37.70 -2.26
CA GLN A 381 -11.05 -38.53 -1.39
C GLN A 381 -10.26 -39.41 -0.39
N ALA A 382 -8.93 -39.29 -0.35
CA ALA A 382 -8.05 -39.98 0.56
C ALA A 382 -7.38 -38.97 1.50
N ASP A 383 -8.09 -38.61 2.57
CA ASP A 383 -7.73 -37.59 3.56
C ASP A 383 -6.21 -37.57 3.85
N GLY A 384 -5.58 -36.42 3.65
CA GLY A 384 -4.16 -36.21 3.93
C GLY A 384 -3.15 -36.78 2.93
N THR A 385 -3.53 -37.11 1.68
CA THR A 385 -2.56 -37.49 0.62
C THR A 385 -2.09 -36.35 -0.30
N GLY A 386 -2.61 -35.14 -0.11
CA GLY A 386 -2.22 -33.91 -0.81
C GLY A 386 -3.45 -33.14 -1.29
N PRO A 387 -3.27 -31.97 -1.90
CA PRO A 387 -4.41 -31.22 -2.42
C PRO A 387 -5.01 -31.92 -3.66
N GLY A 388 -6.33 -31.81 -3.81
CA GLY A 388 -7.05 -32.23 -5.00
C GLY A 388 -6.78 -31.33 -6.22
N THR A 389 -7.76 -31.18 -7.11
CA THR A 389 -7.73 -30.18 -8.19
C THR A 389 -8.82 -29.14 -7.96
N GLY A 390 -8.41 -27.91 -7.60
CA GLY A 390 -9.33 -26.80 -7.40
C GLY A 390 -9.93 -26.29 -8.71
N TRP A 391 -11.18 -25.82 -8.62
CA TRP A 391 -11.91 -25.16 -9.69
C TRP A 391 -12.25 -23.73 -9.29
N ASP A 392 -12.48 -22.88 -10.30
CA ASP A 392 -12.75 -21.46 -10.12
C ASP A 392 -14.21 -21.18 -9.79
N TYR A 393 -14.44 -20.51 -8.67
CA TYR A 393 -15.76 -20.08 -8.25
C TYR A 393 -15.77 -18.59 -7.98
N TYR A 394 -16.83 -17.93 -8.46
CA TYR A 394 -17.04 -16.50 -8.30
C TYR A 394 -18.38 -16.23 -7.61
N TRP A 395 -18.44 -15.23 -6.75
CA TRP A 395 -19.68 -14.64 -6.26
C TRP A 395 -19.74 -13.19 -6.68
N SER A 396 -20.81 -12.80 -7.38
CA SER A 396 -20.95 -11.44 -7.90
C SER A 396 -22.36 -10.90 -7.58
N PRO A 397 -22.50 -9.60 -7.28
CA PRO A 397 -23.81 -8.97 -7.13
C PRO A 397 -24.69 -9.06 -8.39
N LEU A 398 -24.08 -9.30 -9.56
CA LEU A 398 -24.77 -9.47 -10.85
C LEU A 398 -24.99 -10.94 -11.24
N ALA A 399 -24.63 -11.89 -10.37
CA ALA A 399 -24.80 -13.31 -10.65
C ALA A 399 -26.28 -13.68 -10.80
N THR A 400 -26.55 -14.68 -11.64
CA THR A 400 -27.92 -15.17 -11.92
C THR A 400 -28.03 -16.69 -11.88
N ASN A 401 -26.96 -17.37 -11.48
CA ASN A 401 -26.90 -18.82 -11.47
C ASN A 401 -27.48 -19.43 -10.17
N GLY A 402 -28.16 -18.63 -9.33
CA GLY A 402 -28.57 -19.05 -7.99
C GLY A 402 -27.37 -19.28 -7.06
N THR A 403 -27.65 -19.69 -5.82
CA THR A 403 -26.61 -19.98 -4.84
C THR A 403 -25.95 -21.34 -5.09
N TRP A 404 -24.80 -21.59 -4.47
CA TRP A 404 -24.21 -22.93 -4.43
C TRP A 404 -25.19 -24.00 -3.93
N ALA A 405 -25.94 -23.70 -2.86
CA ALA A 405 -26.91 -24.62 -2.29
C ALA A 405 -28.05 -24.98 -3.27
N ASP A 406 -28.48 -24.05 -4.13
CA ASP A 406 -29.50 -24.28 -5.16
C ASP A 406 -29.00 -25.23 -6.27
N ASN A 407 -27.69 -25.27 -6.48
CA ASN A 407 -27.03 -26.04 -7.54
C ASN A 407 -26.41 -27.36 -7.04
N GLY A 408 -26.77 -27.80 -5.84
CA GLY A 408 -26.24 -29.04 -5.26
C GLY A 408 -26.54 -30.29 -6.10
N GLY A 409 -25.53 -31.16 -6.24
CA GLY A 409 -25.63 -32.50 -6.80
C GLY A 409 -24.37 -32.93 -7.57
N GLY A 410 -23.65 -33.94 -7.07
CA GLY A 410 -22.46 -34.46 -7.74
C GLY A 410 -21.25 -33.56 -7.49
N THR A 411 -20.79 -32.84 -8.52
CA THR A 411 -19.70 -31.85 -8.41
C THR A 411 -20.23 -30.52 -8.92
N LEU A 412 -20.06 -29.45 -8.12
CA LEU A 412 -20.46 -28.11 -8.52
C LEU A 412 -19.53 -27.60 -9.65
N ALA A 413 -20.12 -27.20 -10.78
CA ALA A 413 -19.36 -26.66 -11.90
C ALA A 413 -18.69 -25.32 -11.54
N SER A 414 -17.53 -25.03 -12.14
CA SER A 414 -16.95 -23.68 -12.06
C SER A 414 -17.91 -22.63 -12.63
N GLY A 415 -17.85 -21.42 -12.09
CA GLY A 415 -18.67 -20.32 -12.56
C GLY A 415 -19.02 -19.28 -11.50
N THR A 416 -19.90 -18.37 -11.89
CA THR A 416 -20.35 -17.23 -11.08
C THR A 416 -21.73 -17.48 -10.49
N TYR A 417 -21.83 -17.38 -9.17
CA TYR A 417 -23.01 -17.72 -8.36
C TYR A 417 -23.48 -16.55 -7.51
N GLU A 418 -24.74 -16.60 -7.09
CA GLU A 418 -25.29 -15.66 -6.11
C GLU A 418 -24.76 -16.00 -4.72
N SER A 419 -24.48 -14.98 -3.91
CA SER A 419 -24.07 -15.14 -2.51
C SER A 419 -25.26 -15.48 -1.60
N ALA A 420 -25.00 -16.18 -0.51
CA ALA A 420 -26.02 -16.50 0.50
C ALA A 420 -26.58 -15.25 1.21
N GLN A 421 -25.77 -14.19 1.33
CA GLN A 421 -26.15 -12.89 1.88
C GLN A 421 -25.91 -11.77 0.86
N PRO A 422 -26.66 -10.65 0.95
CA PRO A 422 -26.56 -9.58 -0.04
C PRO A 422 -25.25 -8.78 0.10
N PHE A 423 -24.76 -8.28 -1.04
CA PHE A 423 -23.51 -7.50 -1.10
C PHE A 423 -23.55 -6.22 -0.26
N THR A 424 -24.74 -5.63 -0.11
CA THR A 424 -24.99 -4.41 0.67
C THR A 424 -24.55 -4.48 2.14
N LEU A 425 -24.25 -5.67 2.69
CA LEU A 425 -23.69 -5.80 4.04
C LEU A 425 -22.26 -5.26 4.17
N LEU A 426 -21.56 -5.07 3.05
CA LEU A 426 -20.21 -4.51 3.02
C LEU A 426 -20.18 -3.02 2.68
N GLU A 427 -21.32 -2.36 2.50
CA GLU A 427 -21.35 -0.90 2.38
C GLU A 427 -20.78 -0.26 3.66
N GLY A 428 -19.84 0.66 3.49
CA GLY A 428 -19.05 1.28 4.56
C GLY A 428 -17.78 0.53 4.96
N CYS A 429 -17.47 -0.62 4.35
CA CYS A 429 -16.19 -1.30 4.55
C CYS A 429 -15.03 -0.45 3.99
N PRO A 430 -13.93 -0.25 4.74
CA PRO A 430 -12.71 0.32 4.20
C PRO A 430 -12.21 -0.52 3.01
N LEU A 431 -11.87 0.14 1.89
CA LEU A 431 -11.27 -0.53 0.74
C LEU A 431 -9.83 -0.93 1.06
N ASN A 432 -9.06 -0.02 1.68
CA ASN A 432 -7.73 -0.32 2.22
C ASN A 432 -7.83 -1.05 3.56
N GLY A 433 -6.86 -1.92 3.80
CA GLY A 433 -6.72 -2.74 5.00
C GLY A 433 -6.76 -4.23 4.71
N THR A 434 -6.76 -5.02 5.78
CA THR A 434 -6.76 -6.48 5.69
C THR A 434 -8.18 -7.01 5.53
N TRP A 435 -8.44 -7.61 4.38
CA TRP A 435 -9.63 -8.42 4.11
C TRP A 435 -9.32 -9.87 4.44
N GLU A 436 -10.30 -10.59 4.97
CA GLU A 436 -10.15 -11.97 5.42
C GLU A 436 -11.24 -12.84 4.77
N VAL A 437 -10.86 -14.01 4.29
CA VAL A 437 -11.80 -15.09 4.01
C VAL A 437 -11.73 -16.11 5.14
N GLU A 438 -12.87 -16.37 5.79
CA GLU A 438 -13.03 -17.37 6.83
C GLU A 438 -13.82 -18.55 6.26
N VAL A 439 -13.27 -19.76 6.37
CA VAL A 439 -13.93 -21.02 6.01
C VAL A 439 -14.01 -21.92 7.23
N CYS A 440 -15.22 -22.35 7.56
CA CYS A 440 -15.46 -23.33 8.62
C CYS A 440 -15.95 -24.62 7.99
N ASP A 441 -15.28 -25.72 8.29
CA ASP A 441 -15.77 -27.07 8.02
C ASP A 441 -16.38 -27.67 9.30
N ALA A 442 -17.66 -28.04 9.21
CA ALA A 442 -18.43 -28.56 10.32
C ALA A 442 -18.49 -30.08 10.35
N TRP A 443 -17.95 -30.79 9.36
CA TRP A 443 -17.79 -32.24 9.41
C TRP A 443 -16.34 -32.59 9.74
N ALA A 444 -16.00 -33.88 9.74
CA ALA A 444 -14.78 -34.40 10.39
C ALA A 444 -14.24 -35.61 9.63
N ILE A 445 -14.66 -35.77 8.37
CA ILE A 445 -14.34 -36.89 7.49
C ILE A 445 -14.23 -36.38 6.05
N ASP A 446 -13.66 -35.19 5.89
CA ASP A 446 -13.36 -34.54 4.62
C ASP A 446 -12.46 -33.32 4.83
N ASP A 447 -11.45 -33.21 3.98
CA ASP A 447 -10.56 -32.06 3.88
C ASP A 447 -10.84 -31.27 2.60
N GLY A 448 -10.17 -30.11 2.51
CA GLY A 448 -10.08 -29.37 1.27
C GLY A 448 -8.96 -28.34 1.23
N TYR A 449 -8.93 -27.57 0.16
CA TYR A 449 -7.84 -26.66 -0.13
C TYR A 449 -8.30 -25.44 -0.92
N ILE A 450 -7.93 -24.26 -0.44
CA ILE A 450 -7.99 -23.00 -1.21
C ILE A 450 -6.63 -22.81 -1.87
N PHE A 451 -6.60 -22.86 -3.20
CA PHE A 451 -5.37 -22.63 -3.95
C PHE A 451 -5.11 -21.15 -4.17
N GLU A 452 -6.18 -20.38 -4.34
CA GLU A 452 -6.16 -18.95 -4.64
C GLU A 452 -7.50 -18.34 -4.24
N TRP A 453 -7.52 -17.08 -3.82
CA TRP A 453 -8.76 -16.34 -3.62
C TRP A 453 -8.50 -14.85 -3.78
N ASN A 454 -9.46 -14.08 -4.30
CA ASN A 454 -9.31 -12.64 -4.47
C ASN A 454 -10.63 -11.91 -4.24
N ILE A 455 -10.53 -10.59 -4.03
CA ILE A 455 -11.64 -9.65 -4.14
C ILE A 455 -11.34 -8.74 -5.33
N ASN A 456 -12.20 -8.76 -6.34
CA ASN A 456 -12.08 -7.90 -7.50
C ASN A 456 -12.99 -6.68 -7.28
N PHE A 457 -12.39 -5.51 -7.09
CA PHE A 457 -13.10 -4.24 -7.00
C PHE A 457 -13.27 -3.60 -8.38
N ASP A 458 -14.21 -2.66 -8.52
CA ASP A 458 -14.38 -1.89 -9.75
C ASP A 458 -13.07 -1.14 -10.08
N PRO A 459 -12.51 -1.29 -11.29
CA PRO A 459 -11.33 -0.57 -11.74
C PRO A 459 -11.40 0.95 -11.54
N GLU A 460 -12.60 1.56 -11.57
CA GLU A 460 -12.78 3.01 -11.36
C GLU A 460 -12.52 3.46 -9.91
N LEU A 461 -12.45 2.54 -8.95
CA LEU A 461 -12.13 2.85 -7.55
C LEU A 461 -10.64 2.98 -7.27
N TYR A 462 -9.80 2.44 -8.15
CA TYR A 462 -8.36 2.60 -8.02
C TYR A 462 -7.96 4.01 -8.48
N PRO A 463 -7.04 4.68 -7.75
CA PRO A 463 -6.41 5.87 -8.30
C PRO A 463 -5.71 5.51 -9.62
N GLU A 464 -5.64 6.46 -10.56
CA GLU A 464 -4.86 6.28 -11.79
C GLU A 464 -3.45 5.80 -11.42
N PRO A 465 -3.02 4.63 -11.90
CA PRO A 465 -1.77 4.04 -11.46
C PRO A 465 -0.60 4.95 -11.84
N VAL A 466 0.26 5.21 -10.88
CA VAL A 466 1.48 5.97 -11.09
C VAL A 466 2.49 5.03 -11.73
N VAL A 467 2.72 5.21 -13.03
CA VAL A 467 3.70 4.44 -13.80
C VAL A 467 4.88 5.32 -14.17
N PHE A 468 6.09 4.88 -13.84
CA PHE A 468 7.32 5.55 -14.26
C PHE A 468 8.44 4.55 -14.53
N THR A 469 9.43 4.98 -15.31
CA THR A 469 10.65 4.19 -15.59
C THR A 469 11.85 5.13 -15.48
N PRO A 470 12.80 4.89 -14.55
CA PRO A 470 14.01 5.68 -14.48
C PRO A 470 14.79 5.62 -15.79
N VAL A 471 15.30 6.75 -16.25
CA VAL A 471 16.05 6.86 -17.50
C VAL A 471 17.51 7.10 -17.19
N PHE A 472 18.38 6.19 -17.62
CA PHE A 472 19.83 6.34 -17.51
C PHE A 472 20.37 7.22 -18.64
N GLY A 473 21.26 8.15 -18.28
CA GLY A 473 22.07 8.84 -19.28
C GLY A 473 23.09 7.86 -19.85
N MET A 474 23.33 7.93 -21.17
CA MET A 474 24.27 7.03 -21.86
C MET A 474 25.55 7.75 -22.31
N ASP A 475 25.73 9.00 -21.90
CA ASP A 475 26.95 9.76 -22.14
C ASP A 475 27.90 9.62 -20.93
N CYS A 476 29.19 9.91 -21.15
CA CYS A 476 30.26 9.81 -20.12
C CYS A 476 30.07 10.69 -18.85
N ASP A 477 29.02 11.52 -18.77
CA ASP A 477 28.65 12.23 -17.54
C ASP A 477 27.79 11.38 -16.60
N SER A 478 27.20 10.31 -17.13
CA SER A 478 26.21 9.47 -16.47
C SER A 478 26.68 8.03 -16.33
N THR A 479 27.53 7.54 -17.24
CA THR A 479 28.10 6.19 -17.22
C THR A 479 29.62 6.20 -17.21
N SER A 480 30.23 5.18 -16.60
CA SER A 480 31.68 5.00 -16.58
C SER A 480 32.09 3.59 -16.15
N TRP A 481 33.25 3.13 -16.63
CA TRP A 481 33.94 1.96 -16.10
C TRP A 481 35.13 2.36 -15.22
N ASP A 482 35.32 1.66 -14.11
CA ASP A 482 36.56 1.71 -13.31
C ASP A 482 37.15 0.30 -13.18
N GLY A 483 38.48 0.19 -13.32
CA GLY A 483 39.17 -1.09 -13.26
C GLY A 483 40.63 -1.04 -13.70
N PRO A 484 41.40 -2.11 -13.46
CA PRO A 484 42.81 -2.15 -13.85
C PRO A 484 42.98 -2.29 -15.37
N ASN A 485 44.07 -1.75 -15.92
CA ASN A 485 44.52 -2.03 -17.30
C ASN A 485 43.50 -1.74 -18.43
N ILE A 486 42.59 -0.77 -18.25
CA ILE A 486 41.75 -0.24 -19.32
C ILE A 486 42.66 0.40 -20.39
N TYR A 487 42.59 -0.12 -21.62
CA TYR A 487 43.40 0.27 -22.77
C TYR A 487 42.75 1.37 -23.59
N ASP A 488 41.45 1.21 -23.84
CA ASP A 488 40.64 2.09 -24.67
C ASP A 488 39.23 2.17 -24.10
N GLU A 489 38.54 3.26 -24.39
CA GLU A 489 37.19 3.54 -23.94
C GLU A 489 36.39 4.12 -25.11
N SER A 490 35.15 3.68 -25.23
CA SER A 490 34.19 4.16 -26.21
C SER A 490 33.88 5.66 -26.04
N GLU A 491 33.39 6.33 -27.10
CA GLU A 491 33.08 7.77 -27.04
C GLU A 491 31.96 8.11 -26.04
N ASP A 492 31.12 7.13 -25.71
CA ASP A 492 29.99 7.22 -24.79
C ASP A 492 30.30 6.57 -23.43
N CYS A 493 31.52 6.06 -23.22
CA CYS A 493 32.01 5.45 -21.98
C CYS A 493 31.24 4.21 -21.49
N ASN A 494 30.35 3.66 -22.33
CA ASN A 494 29.57 2.47 -22.00
C ASN A 494 30.40 1.19 -22.19
N ASP A 495 31.35 1.21 -23.11
CA ASP A 495 32.23 0.08 -23.41
C ASP A 495 33.69 0.43 -23.17
N VAL A 496 34.46 -0.53 -22.65
CA VAL A 496 35.92 -0.43 -22.50
C VAL A 496 36.64 -1.66 -23.04
N THR A 497 37.82 -1.45 -23.61
CA THR A 497 38.74 -2.54 -23.96
C THR A 497 39.83 -2.62 -22.91
N ILE A 498 40.07 -3.80 -22.33
CA ILE A 498 41.10 -4.05 -21.32
C ILE A 498 42.27 -4.84 -21.90
N VAL A 499 43.48 -4.65 -21.35
CA VAL A 499 44.59 -5.57 -21.56
C VAL A 499 44.67 -6.55 -20.39
N ALA A 500 44.52 -7.85 -20.67
CA ALA A 500 44.55 -8.92 -19.68
C ALA A 500 45.96 -9.11 -19.07
N VAL A 501 46.35 -8.29 -18.10
CA VAL A 501 47.65 -8.43 -17.42
C VAL A 501 47.48 -9.19 -16.11
N ASP A 502 46.52 -8.78 -15.29
CA ASP A 502 46.22 -9.34 -13.98
C ASP A 502 44.69 -9.52 -13.85
N SER A 503 44.25 -10.51 -13.08
CA SER A 503 42.84 -10.63 -12.70
C SER A 503 42.39 -9.41 -11.91
N GLY A 504 41.14 -9.00 -12.08
CA GLY A 504 40.58 -7.85 -11.38
C GLY A 504 39.07 -7.75 -11.49
N THR A 505 38.51 -6.91 -10.63
CA THR A 505 37.10 -6.50 -10.67
C THR A 505 37.00 -5.21 -11.47
N TYR A 506 36.02 -5.15 -12.36
CA TYR A 506 35.69 -3.99 -13.17
C TYR A 506 34.30 -3.52 -12.77
N THR A 507 34.16 -2.27 -12.38
CA THR A 507 32.91 -1.70 -11.90
C THR A 507 32.33 -0.79 -12.98
N TYR A 508 31.14 -1.14 -13.46
CA TYR A 508 30.35 -0.26 -14.32
C TYR A 508 29.39 0.56 -13.46
N SER A 509 29.45 1.89 -13.57
CA SER A 509 28.60 2.83 -12.84
C SER A 509 27.67 3.54 -13.79
N ALA A 510 26.40 3.72 -13.40
CA ALA A 510 25.40 4.41 -14.19
C ALA A 510 24.49 5.29 -13.32
N THR A 511 24.18 6.51 -13.78
CA THR A 511 23.34 7.49 -13.08
C THR A 511 22.08 7.80 -13.90
N ASN A 512 20.93 7.81 -13.23
CA ASN A 512 19.63 8.07 -13.88
C ASN A 512 19.11 9.50 -13.65
N ASN A 513 17.96 9.81 -14.25
CA ASN A 513 17.30 11.11 -14.14
C ASN A 513 16.74 11.43 -12.73
N PHE A 514 16.75 10.48 -11.80
CA PHE A 514 16.46 10.71 -10.38
C PHE A 514 17.72 11.17 -9.62
N GLY A 515 18.89 11.19 -10.28
CA GLY A 515 20.17 11.47 -9.64
C GLY A 515 20.81 10.25 -8.97
N CYS A 516 20.22 9.06 -9.13
CA CYS A 516 20.66 7.85 -8.46
C CYS A 516 21.75 7.15 -9.27
N THR A 517 22.90 6.95 -8.63
CA THR A 517 24.02 6.19 -9.18
C THR A 517 23.99 4.75 -8.67
N TYR A 518 23.95 3.81 -9.60
CA TYR A 518 24.04 2.38 -9.33
C TYR A 518 25.31 1.80 -9.96
N THR A 519 25.77 0.67 -9.43
CA THR A 519 26.96 -0.01 -9.93
C THR A 519 26.73 -1.49 -10.08
N THR A 520 27.37 -2.10 -11.08
CA THR A 520 27.52 -3.55 -11.21
C THR A 520 28.99 -3.90 -11.39
N GLU A 521 29.38 -5.12 -11.00
CA GLU A 521 30.75 -5.59 -11.03
C GLU A 521 30.90 -6.78 -11.99
N VAL A 522 32.02 -6.80 -12.72
CA VAL A 522 32.42 -7.90 -13.59
C VAL A 522 33.79 -8.42 -13.15
N GLU A 523 33.86 -9.70 -12.82
CA GLU A 523 35.12 -10.36 -12.50
C GLU A 523 35.81 -10.89 -13.76
N VAL A 524 37.02 -10.40 -14.04
CA VAL A 524 37.86 -10.93 -15.10
C VAL A 524 39.02 -11.70 -14.50
N ASN A 525 39.06 -13.00 -14.79
CA ASN A 525 40.12 -13.90 -14.39
C ASN A 525 41.14 -14.05 -15.53
N VAL A 526 42.36 -13.58 -15.30
CA VAL A 526 43.45 -13.70 -16.27
C VAL A 526 44.25 -14.98 -15.99
N VAL A 527 44.32 -15.86 -16.99
CA VAL A 527 45.15 -17.07 -16.94
C VAL A 527 46.37 -16.91 -17.84
N ASP A 528 47.51 -17.43 -17.41
CA ASP A 528 48.71 -17.44 -18.24
C ASP A 528 48.45 -18.22 -19.55
N GLY A 529 49.04 -17.74 -20.65
CA GLY A 529 49.03 -18.46 -21.92
C GLY A 529 49.70 -19.85 -21.79
N PRO A 530 49.46 -20.78 -22.74
CA PRO A 530 50.04 -22.12 -22.67
C PRO A 530 51.58 -22.04 -22.73
N GLU A 531 52.23 -22.56 -21.70
CA GLU A 531 53.68 -22.78 -21.70
C GLU A 531 53.98 -24.02 -22.51
N VAL A 532 54.43 -23.84 -23.75
CA VAL A 532 54.69 -24.96 -24.66
C VAL A 532 56.15 -25.39 -24.57
N SER A 533 56.37 -26.69 -24.38
CA SER A 533 57.68 -27.31 -24.54
C SER A 533 57.69 -28.26 -25.74
N VAL A 534 58.81 -28.29 -26.47
CA VAL A 534 59.08 -29.30 -27.49
C VAL A 534 60.31 -30.07 -27.06
N ALA A 535 60.19 -31.39 -26.92
CA ALA A 535 61.35 -32.23 -26.60
C ALA A 535 62.37 -32.18 -27.75
N GLU A 536 63.64 -31.88 -27.45
CA GLU A 536 64.73 -31.91 -28.45
C GLU A 536 65.09 -33.37 -28.79
N PRO A 537 64.87 -33.83 -30.02
CA PRO A 537 65.23 -35.18 -30.41
C PRO A 537 66.75 -35.32 -30.63
N ALA A 538 67.28 -36.51 -30.36
CA ALA A 538 68.66 -36.85 -30.74
C ALA A 538 68.82 -36.78 -32.27
N GLY A 539 69.87 -36.09 -32.73
CA GLY A 539 70.02 -35.63 -34.11
C GLY A 539 69.76 -36.64 -35.23
N PHE A 540 69.32 -36.10 -36.36
CA PHE A 540 68.85 -36.82 -37.54
C PHE A 540 69.99 -37.41 -38.39
N CYS A 541 69.81 -38.66 -38.84
CA CYS A 541 70.58 -39.24 -39.95
C CYS A 541 69.72 -40.24 -40.76
N GLY A 542 68.78 -39.72 -41.57
CA GLY A 542 68.04 -40.50 -42.56
C GLY A 542 66.88 -41.36 -42.03
N SER A 543 66.41 -41.11 -40.81
CA SER A 543 65.28 -41.79 -40.18
C SER A 543 64.29 -40.79 -39.59
N ALA A 544 63.00 -41.09 -39.67
CA ALA A 544 61.93 -40.29 -39.10
C ALA A 544 62.20 -39.93 -37.62
N VAL A 545 61.79 -38.73 -37.22
CA VAL A 545 61.99 -38.15 -35.89
C VAL A 545 60.64 -37.90 -35.25
N GLU A 546 60.45 -38.38 -34.03
CA GLU A 546 59.28 -38.06 -33.21
C GLU A 546 59.49 -36.73 -32.50
N LEU A 547 58.52 -35.83 -32.64
CA LEU A 547 58.43 -34.59 -31.90
C LEU A 547 57.29 -34.71 -30.89
N PHE A 548 57.58 -34.33 -29.66
CA PHE A 548 56.62 -34.33 -28.56
C PHE A 548 56.43 -32.88 -28.12
N GLY A 549 55.24 -32.35 -28.37
CA GLY A 549 54.77 -31.10 -27.80
C GLY A 549 54.08 -31.36 -26.47
N ASP A 550 54.33 -30.52 -25.49
CA ASP A 550 53.67 -30.59 -24.19
C ASP A 550 53.25 -29.18 -23.76
N VAL A 551 52.08 -29.06 -23.12
CA VAL A 551 51.64 -27.81 -22.50
C VAL A 551 51.86 -27.96 -21.00
N LEU A 552 52.80 -27.20 -20.47
CA LEU A 552 53.29 -27.39 -19.10
C LEU A 552 52.32 -26.87 -18.03
N ASN A 553 51.35 -26.03 -18.42
CA ASN A 553 50.40 -25.35 -17.53
C ASN A 553 48.93 -25.56 -17.96
N GLU A 554 48.56 -26.76 -18.41
CA GLU A 554 47.17 -27.07 -18.77
C GLU A 554 46.19 -26.79 -17.61
N GLN A 555 45.08 -26.11 -17.94
CA GLN A 555 44.00 -25.78 -17.01
C GLN A 555 42.72 -26.57 -17.36
N PRO A 556 41.97 -27.07 -16.36
CA PRO A 556 40.66 -27.70 -16.60
C PRO A 556 39.68 -26.72 -17.27
N GLY A 557 38.91 -27.18 -18.25
CA GLY A 557 37.88 -26.38 -18.94
C GLY A 557 38.32 -25.77 -20.28
N PHE A 558 39.63 -25.69 -20.53
CA PHE A 558 40.20 -25.18 -21.78
C PHE A 558 40.49 -26.32 -22.78
N ASN A 559 40.28 -26.07 -24.08
CA ASN A 559 40.68 -26.98 -25.16
C ASN A 559 41.97 -26.49 -25.82
N TYR A 560 42.97 -27.37 -25.90
CA TYR A 560 44.27 -27.09 -26.51
C TYR A 560 44.34 -27.74 -27.90
N ASN A 561 44.46 -26.91 -28.94
CA ASN A 561 44.61 -27.34 -30.32
C ASN A 561 46.06 -27.18 -30.76
N TYR A 562 46.61 -28.21 -31.41
CA TYR A 562 48.02 -28.27 -31.80
C TYR A 562 48.16 -28.25 -33.32
N SER A 563 48.98 -27.35 -33.84
CA SER A 563 49.33 -27.30 -35.27
C SER A 563 50.84 -27.26 -35.45
N TRP A 564 51.34 -28.05 -36.40
CA TRP A 564 52.77 -28.14 -36.72
C TRP A 564 53.02 -27.68 -38.16
N GLU A 565 54.04 -26.85 -38.35
CA GLU A 565 54.50 -26.40 -39.67
C GLU A 565 55.99 -26.70 -39.89
N PRO A 566 56.43 -27.06 -41.11
CA PRO A 566 55.64 -27.20 -42.35
C PRO A 566 54.78 -28.47 -42.37
N ALA A 567 53.49 -28.33 -42.68
CA ALA A 567 52.52 -29.43 -42.59
C ALA A 567 52.79 -30.60 -43.56
N ASP A 568 53.53 -30.38 -44.64
CA ASP A 568 53.89 -31.39 -45.65
C ASP A 568 55.00 -32.35 -45.19
N LEU A 569 55.76 -31.97 -44.17
CA LEU A 569 56.82 -32.77 -43.57
C LEU A 569 56.38 -33.52 -42.32
N VAL A 570 55.17 -33.22 -41.83
CA VAL A 570 54.62 -33.74 -40.58
C VAL A 570 53.60 -34.84 -40.87
N SER A 571 53.72 -35.96 -40.17
CA SER A 571 52.75 -37.05 -40.17
C SER A 571 52.20 -37.26 -38.76
N GLY A 572 50.87 -37.25 -38.64
CA GLY A 572 50.15 -37.29 -37.35
C GLY A 572 49.33 -36.04 -37.07
N SER A 573 48.72 -35.97 -35.89
CA SER A 573 47.88 -34.84 -35.44
C SER A 573 47.93 -34.73 -33.91
N GLY A 574 47.78 -33.53 -33.37
CA GLY A 574 47.80 -33.28 -31.93
C GLY A 574 49.20 -32.96 -31.40
N ALA A 575 49.40 -33.17 -30.11
CA ALA A 575 50.62 -32.78 -29.40
C ALA A 575 51.88 -33.53 -29.90
N ASN A 576 51.73 -34.77 -30.38
CA ASN A 576 52.84 -35.63 -30.81
C ASN A 576 52.75 -35.94 -32.30
N VAL A 577 53.84 -35.72 -33.03
CA VAL A 577 53.91 -35.93 -34.47
C VAL A 577 55.24 -36.56 -34.90
N THR A 578 55.28 -37.10 -36.11
CA THR A 578 56.49 -37.64 -36.71
C THR A 578 56.88 -36.82 -37.93
N VAL A 579 58.14 -36.36 -37.97
CA VAL A 579 58.72 -35.64 -39.12
C VAL A 579 59.68 -36.57 -39.87
N ASP A 580 59.52 -36.66 -41.18
CA ASP A 580 60.34 -37.53 -42.04
C ASP A 580 60.74 -36.83 -43.35
N GLY A 581 61.70 -37.41 -44.08
CA GLY A 581 62.10 -36.90 -45.41
C GLY A 581 62.97 -35.65 -45.39
N LEU A 582 63.56 -35.28 -44.24
CA LEU A 582 64.43 -34.12 -44.12
C LEU A 582 65.73 -34.33 -44.92
N THR A 583 66.00 -33.47 -45.90
CA THR A 583 67.25 -33.51 -46.70
C THR A 583 68.24 -32.40 -46.33
N GLN A 584 67.82 -31.48 -45.45
CA GLN A 584 68.56 -30.32 -44.99
C GLN A 584 68.04 -29.88 -43.61
N ASP A 585 68.78 -29.00 -42.94
CA ASP A 585 68.32 -28.37 -41.72
C ASP A 585 66.96 -27.68 -41.95
N THR A 586 65.98 -28.03 -41.13
CA THR A 586 64.60 -27.57 -41.27
C THR A 586 64.09 -27.18 -39.89
N VAL A 587 63.50 -25.99 -39.80
CA VAL A 587 62.83 -25.52 -38.58
C VAL A 587 61.40 -26.03 -38.63
N VAL A 588 60.98 -26.72 -37.57
CA VAL A 588 59.60 -27.15 -37.39
C VAL A 588 59.02 -26.34 -36.24
N THR A 589 57.85 -25.73 -36.43
CA THR A 589 57.19 -24.86 -35.46
C THR A 589 55.93 -25.55 -34.94
N LEU A 590 55.80 -25.67 -33.62
CA LEU A 590 54.54 -25.99 -32.96
C LEU A 590 53.83 -24.70 -32.57
N THR A 591 52.57 -24.58 -32.95
CA THR A 591 51.64 -23.56 -32.44
C THR A 591 50.54 -24.26 -31.67
N VAL A 592 50.31 -23.81 -30.43
CA VAL A 592 49.19 -24.26 -29.61
C VAL A 592 48.19 -23.12 -29.51
N SER A 593 46.94 -23.39 -29.89
CA SER A 593 45.82 -22.46 -29.76
C SER A 593 44.90 -22.96 -28.66
N VAL A 594 44.62 -22.10 -27.68
CA VAL A 594 43.69 -22.42 -26.59
C VAL A 594 42.32 -21.85 -26.93
N THR A 595 41.27 -22.64 -26.74
CA THR A 595 39.88 -22.26 -27.03
C THR A 595 38.94 -22.84 -25.99
N GLY A 596 37.84 -22.14 -25.70
CA GLY A 596 36.94 -22.51 -24.60
C GLY A 596 37.49 -22.06 -23.25
N GLY A 597 36.58 -21.84 -22.32
CA GLY A 597 36.76 -21.08 -21.09
C GLY A 597 35.38 -20.56 -20.71
#